data_AF-A0A7J5EGQ7-F1
#
_entry.id   AF-A0A7J5EGQ7-F1
#
_cell.length_a   1.000
_cell.length_b   1.000
_cell.length_c   1.000
_cell.angle_alpha   90.00
_cell.angle_beta   90.00
_cell.angle_gamma   90.00
#
_symmetry.space_group_name_H-M   'P 1'
#
loop_
_entity.id
_entity.type
_entity.pdbx_description
1 polymer ?
#
loop_
_entity_poly.entity_id
_entity_poly.type
_entity_poly.pdbx_seq_one_letter_code
_entity_poly.pdbx_strand_id
1 'polypeptide(L)'
;MGAALVVLLVGLGALAAGVLIGRYYVPDDRMLKRSARHSRAYMRALIHHIARDHDTVITELRKVVEENVDDSEPYFALAALFRARGEHDRAIRVHQALAVREGATHKLRLRALYELGLDFRAA
;
A
#
# COMPACT_ATOMS: atom_id res chain seq x y z
N MET A 1 50.27 31.16 -6.32
CA MET A 1 50.18 29.68 -6.33
C MET A 1 49.35 29.13 -5.17
N GLY A 2 49.48 29.63 -3.93
CA GLY A 2 48.70 29.13 -2.79
C GLY A 2 47.17 29.30 -2.90
N ALA A 3 46.69 30.42 -3.45
CA ALA A 3 45.25 30.68 -3.55
C ALA A 3 44.50 29.66 -4.42
N ALA A 4 45.07 29.25 -5.56
CA ALA A 4 44.47 28.26 -6.45
C ALA A 4 44.38 26.87 -5.79
N LEU A 5 45.39 26.51 -4.99
CA LEU A 5 45.43 25.25 -4.27
C LEU A 5 44.38 25.22 -3.13
N VAL A 6 44.17 26.34 -2.45
CA VAL A 6 43.11 26.48 -1.44
C VAL A 6 41.72 26.32 -2.06
N VAL A 7 41.46 26.96 -3.21
CA VAL A 7 40.16 26.85 -3.90
C VAL A 7 39.88 25.40 -4.35
N LEU A 8 40.91 24.71 -4.86
CA LEU A 8 40.78 23.29 -5.25
C LEU A 8 40.46 22.37 -4.08
N LEU A 9 41.10 22.58 -2.93
CA LEU A 9 40.85 21.78 -1.73
C LEU A 9 39.45 22.02 -1.16
N VAL A 10 38.97 23.27 -1.17
CA VAL A 10 37.61 23.59 -0.74
C VAL A 10 36.57 22.97 -1.68
N GLY A 11 36.80 23.04 -2.99
CA GLY A 11 35.89 22.43 -3.99
C GLY A 11 35.81 20.91 -3.85
N LEU A 12 36.96 20.24 -3.70
CA LEU A 12 37.01 18.79 -3.49
C LEU A 12 36.37 18.37 -2.16
N GLY A 13 36.60 19.14 -1.09
CA GLY A 13 35.98 18.90 0.22
C GLY A 13 34.46 19.03 0.16
N ALA A 14 33.95 20.06 -0.51
CA ALA A 14 32.51 20.25 -0.69
C ALA A 14 31.87 19.13 -1.53
N LEU A 15 32.55 18.67 -2.58
CA LEU A 15 32.06 17.59 -3.43
C LEU A 15 32.07 16.24 -2.70
N ALA A 16 33.15 15.95 -1.96
CA ALA A 16 33.23 14.75 -1.11
C ALA A 16 32.17 14.76 -0.01
N ALA A 17 31.96 15.90 0.67
CA ALA A 17 30.92 16.07 1.67
C ALA A 17 29.52 15.90 1.06
N GLY A 18 29.26 16.49 -0.12
CA GLY A 18 27.99 16.35 -0.84
C GLY A 18 27.69 14.90 -1.22
N VAL A 19 28.68 14.15 -1.70
CA VAL A 19 28.51 12.72 -2.03
C VAL A 19 28.33 11.86 -0.77
N LEU A 20 29.04 12.17 0.31
CA LEU A 20 28.92 11.47 1.58
C LEU A 20 27.52 11.67 2.17
N ILE A 21 27.06 12.93 2.25
CA ILE A 21 25.70 13.27 2.68
C ILE A 21 24.69 12.61 1.75
N GLY A 22 24.87 12.70 0.43
CA GLY A 22 23.98 12.07 -0.55
C GLY A 22 23.87 10.55 -0.39
N ARG A 23 24.94 9.85 0.00
CA ARG A 23 24.91 8.38 0.22
C ARG A 23 24.34 7.98 1.58
N TYR A 24 24.57 8.76 2.62
CA TYR A 24 24.09 8.46 3.99
C TYR A 24 22.67 8.99 4.25
N TYR A 25 22.24 9.99 3.49
CA TYR A 25 20.98 10.71 3.64
C TYR A 25 20.09 10.57 2.39
N VAL A 26 20.14 9.45 1.67
CA VAL A 26 19.01 9.04 0.81
C VAL A 26 17.88 8.63 1.74
N PRO A 27 16.78 9.39 1.86
CA PRO A 27 15.66 8.98 2.70
C PRO A 27 15.08 7.70 2.12
N ASP A 28 14.72 6.75 2.97
CA ASP A 28 14.06 5.53 2.54
C ASP A 28 12.67 5.88 1.96
N ASP A 29 12.55 5.96 0.63
CA ASP A 29 11.32 6.25 -0.13
C ASP A 29 10.16 5.29 0.22
N ARG A 30 10.44 4.23 0.98
CA ARG A 30 9.44 3.36 1.57
C ARG A 30 8.45 4.12 2.45
N MET A 31 8.84 5.21 3.13
CA MET A 31 7.90 6.04 3.90
C MET A 31 6.93 6.81 2.99
N LEU A 32 7.40 7.40 1.87
CA LEU A 32 6.54 8.07 0.88
C LEU A 32 5.62 7.09 0.15
N LYS A 33 6.14 5.93 -0.27
CA LYS A 33 5.33 4.87 -0.91
C LYS A 33 4.34 4.23 0.07
N ARG A 34 4.66 4.11 1.36
CA ARG A 34 3.76 3.55 2.39
C ARG A 34 2.70 4.57 2.84
N SER A 35 3.01 5.86 2.84
CA SER A 35 2.04 6.93 3.09
C SER A 35 1.04 7.11 1.92
N ALA A 36 1.50 6.99 0.66
CA ALA A 36 0.63 6.96 -0.52
C ALA A 36 -0.30 5.73 -0.57
N ARG A 37 0.13 4.58 -0.03
CA ARG A 37 -0.70 3.37 0.11
C ARG A 37 -1.70 3.45 1.28
N HIS A 38 -1.32 4.09 2.40
CA HIS A 38 -2.20 4.37 3.54
C HIS A 38 -3.30 5.40 3.23
N SER A 39 -3.08 6.35 2.31
CA SER A 39 -4.10 7.34 1.91
C SER A 39 -5.18 6.76 0.96
N ARG A 40 -4.86 5.77 0.13
CA ARG A 40 -5.78 5.26 -0.91
C ARG A 40 -6.82 4.25 -0.42
N ALA A 41 -6.55 3.46 0.62
CA ALA A 41 -7.55 2.56 1.23
C ALA A 41 -8.41 3.28 2.28
N TYR A 42 -7.84 4.29 2.94
CA TYR A 42 -8.54 5.22 3.83
C TYR A 42 -9.58 6.09 3.08
N MET A 43 -9.31 6.49 1.83
CA MET A 43 -10.30 7.08 0.91
C MET A 43 -11.45 6.14 0.51
N ARG A 44 -11.18 4.83 0.37
CA ARG A 44 -12.16 3.81 -0.09
C ARG A 44 -13.30 3.56 0.90
N ALA A 45 -13.05 3.73 2.19
CA ALA A 45 -14.07 3.53 3.23
C ALA A 45 -14.77 4.85 3.64
N LEU A 46 -14.13 6.00 3.44
CA LEU A 46 -14.73 7.29 3.77
C LEU A 46 -15.80 7.71 2.74
N ILE A 47 -15.67 7.34 1.46
CA ILE A 47 -16.73 7.52 0.44
C ILE A 47 -17.95 6.65 0.73
N HIS A 48 -17.75 5.49 1.38
CA HIS A 48 -18.83 4.66 1.89
C HIS A 48 -19.73 5.36 2.92
N HIS A 49 -19.31 6.53 3.45
CA HIS A 49 -20.09 7.38 4.36
C HIS A 49 -21.06 8.35 3.63
N ILE A 50 -20.89 8.60 2.31
CA ILE A 50 -21.85 9.35 1.45
C ILE A 50 -22.97 8.43 0.91
N ALA A 51 -22.84 7.12 1.15
CA ALA A 51 -23.87 6.07 1.19
C ALA A 51 -25.24 6.37 0.54
N ARG A 52 -25.35 6.11 -0.76
CA ARG A 52 -26.55 5.51 -1.36
C ARG A 52 -26.25 4.45 -2.42
N ASP A 53 -25.05 4.44 -3.01
CA ASP A 53 -24.71 3.55 -4.13
C ASP A 53 -23.46 2.71 -3.86
N HIS A 54 -23.66 1.49 -3.36
CA HIS A 54 -22.60 0.51 -3.12
C HIS A 54 -22.08 -0.13 -4.43
N ASP A 55 -22.88 -0.15 -5.50
CA ASP A 55 -22.52 -0.77 -6.78
C ASP A 55 -21.41 0.04 -7.50
N THR A 56 -21.52 1.36 -7.46
CA THR A 56 -20.48 2.24 -8.00
C THR A 56 -19.14 2.05 -7.28
N VAL A 57 -19.16 1.94 -5.94
CA VAL A 57 -17.92 1.78 -5.17
C VAL A 57 -17.25 0.43 -5.43
N ILE A 58 -18.01 -0.65 -5.55
CA ILE A 58 -17.47 -1.96 -5.94
C ILE A 58 -16.76 -1.88 -7.29
N THR A 59 -17.38 -1.19 -8.25
CA THR A 59 -16.84 -1.04 -9.60
C THR A 59 -15.51 -0.26 -9.58
N GLU A 60 -15.44 0.86 -8.87
CA GLU A 60 -14.19 1.62 -8.75
C GLU A 60 -13.12 0.86 -7.96
N LEU A 61 -13.47 0.15 -6.89
CA LEU A 61 -12.50 -0.67 -6.16
C LEU A 61 -11.93 -1.79 -7.02
N ARG A 62 -12.76 -2.44 -7.83
CA ARG A 62 -12.33 -3.49 -8.76
C ARG A 62 -11.31 -2.96 -9.76
N LYS A 63 -11.51 -1.77 -10.33
CA LYS A 63 -10.50 -1.13 -11.21
C LYS A 63 -9.16 -0.96 -10.49
N VAL A 64 -9.18 -0.45 -9.26
CA VAL A 64 -7.92 -0.25 -8.49
C VAL A 64 -7.20 -1.57 -8.20
N VAL A 65 -7.98 -2.63 -7.95
CA VAL A 65 -7.50 -3.99 -7.74
C VAL A 65 -6.87 -4.57 -9.02
N GLU A 66 -7.52 -4.39 -10.18
CA GLU A 66 -7.03 -4.84 -11.49
C GLU A 66 -5.75 -4.10 -11.91
N GLU A 67 -5.64 -2.80 -11.63
CA GLU A 67 -4.48 -1.98 -11.97
C GLU A 67 -3.26 -2.24 -11.08
N ASN A 68 -3.47 -2.67 -9.83
CA ASN A 68 -2.42 -2.82 -8.83
C ASN A 68 -2.45 -4.21 -8.22
N VAL A 69 -2.28 -5.24 -9.05
CA VAL A 69 -2.35 -6.65 -8.65
C VAL A 69 -1.37 -6.97 -7.52
N ASP A 70 -0.23 -6.26 -7.44
CA ASP A 70 0.80 -6.44 -6.40
C ASP A 70 0.44 -5.87 -5.02
N ASP A 71 -0.53 -4.96 -4.94
CA ASP A 71 -0.98 -4.42 -3.66
C ASP A 71 -2.12 -5.27 -3.09
N SER A 72 -2.06 -5.55 -1.80
CA SER A 72 -3.06 -6.38 -1.12
C SER A 72 -4.15 -5.58 -0.43
N GLU A 73 -3.87 -4.32 -0.07
CA GLU A 73 -4.83 -3.46 0.63
C GLU A 73 -6.12 -3.21 -0.17
N PRO A 74 -6.06 -2.98 -1.51
CA PRO A 74 -7.25 -2.88 -2.35
C PRO A 74 -8.22 -4.08 -2.22
N TYR A 75 -7.67 -5.29 -2.19
CA TYR A 75 -8.45 -6.52 -2.14
C TYR A 75 -9.14 -6.70 -0.78
N PHE A 76 -8.45 -6.36 0.32
CA PHE A 76 -9.07 -6.37 1.66
C PHE A 76 -10.27 -5.42 1.74
N ALA A 77 -10.14 -4.21 1.19
CA ALA A 77 -11.24 -3.25 1.17
C ALA A 77 -12.42 -3.73 0.32
N LEU A 78 -12.15 -4.36 -0.84
CA LEU A 78 -13.19 -4.93 -1.72
C LEU A 78 -13.95 -6.08 -1.06
N ALA A 79 -13.23 -6.99 -0.39
CA ALA A 79 -13.83 -8.11 0.32
C ALA A 79 -14.67 -7.65 1.52
N ALA A 80 -14.18 -6.68 2.29
CA ALA A 80 -14.96 -6.09 3.38
C ALA A 80 -16.27 -5.47 2.89
N LEU A 81 -16.27 -4.86 1.69
CA LEU A 81 -17.46 -4.35 1.04
C LEU A 81 -18.43 -5.46 0.61
N PHE A 82 -17.93 -6.53 0.00
CA PHE A 82 -18.78 -7.70 -0.32
C PHE A 82 -19.44 -8.27 0.94
N ARG A 83 -18.71 -8.40 2.04
CA ARG A 83 -19.26 -8.84 3.33
C ARG A 83 -20.36 -7.89 3.83
N ALA A 84 -20.15 -6.57 3.73
CA ALA A 84 -21.14 -5.57 4.13
C ALA A 84 -22.46 -5.62 3.33
N ARG A 85 -22.42 -6.12 2.09
CA ARG A 85 -23.61 -6.32 1.23
C ARG A 85 -24.29 -7.67 1.39
N GLY A 86 -23.78 -8.55 2.23
CA GLY A 86 -24.25 -9.93 2.32
C GLY A 86 -23.74 -10.82 1.17
N GLU A 87 -22.77 -10.35 0.38
CA GLU A 87 -22.16 -11.13 -0.70
C GLU A 87 -21.02 -12.01 -0.16
N HIS A 88 -21.33 -12.81 0.86
CA HIS A 88 -20.34 -13.52 1.67
C HIS A 88 -19.44 -14.44 0.85
N ASP A 89 -20.00 -15.17 -0.12
CA ASP A 89 -19.22 -16.05 -1.01
C ASP A 89 -18.13 -15.29 -1.79
N ARG A 90 -18.40 -14.05 -2.19
CA ARG A 90 -17.42 -13.23 -2.92
C ARG A 90 -16.32 -12.76 -1.96
N ALA A 91 -16.68 -12.32 -0.76
CA ALA A 91 -15.72 -11.94 0.26
C ALA A 91 -14.78 -13.10 0.62
N ILE A 92 -15.35 -14.29 0.87
CA ILE A 92 -14.64 -15.54 1.17
C ILE A 92 -13.60 -15.84 0.08
N ARG A 93 -14.00 -15.81 -1.19
CA ARG A 93 -13.07 -16.09 -2.31
C ARG A 93 -11.91 -15.11 -2.38
N VAL A 94 -12.17 -13.82 -2.15
CA VAL A 94 -11.12 -12.79 -2.18
C VAL A 94 -10.13 -12.99 -1.04
N HIS A 95 -10.60 -13.23 0.20
CA HIS A 95 -9.73 -13.46 1.33
C HIS A 95 -8.99 -14.81 1.28
N GLN A 96 -9.61 -15.86 0.71
CA GLN A 96 -8.91 -17.10 0.40
C GLN A 96 -7.76 -16.87 -0.57
N ALA A 97 -7.99 -16.13 -1.67
CA ALA A 97 -6.96 -15.80 -2.63
C ALA A 97 -5.79 -15.04 -1.98
N LEU A 98 -6.08 -14.07 -1.11
CA LEU A 98 -5.04 -13.37 -0.35
C LEU A 98 -4.29 -14.28 0.64
N ALA A 99 -4.97 -15.25 1.25
CA ALA A 99 -4.38 -16.18 2.20
C ALA A 99 -3.44 -17.21 1.54
N VAL A 100 -3.63 -17.51 0.25
CA VAL A 100 -2.79 -18.47 -0.49
C VAL A 100 -1.82 -17.81 -1.47
N ARG A 101 -1.86 -16.48 -1.60
CA ARG A 101 -1.04 -15.70 -2.51
C ARG A 101 0.46 -15.99 -2.33
N GLU A 102 1.13 -16.31 -3.44
CA GLU A 102 2.59 -16.50 -3.47
C GLU A 102 3.33 -15.22 -3.08
N GLY A 103 4.42 -15.36 -2.33
CA GLY A 103 5.18 -14.20 -1.81
C GLY A 103 4.46 -13.39 -0.73
N ALA A 104 3.28 -13.81 -0.27
CA ALA A 104 2.60 -13.17 0.84
C ALA A 104 3.45 -13.24 2.12
N THR A 105 3.69 -12.08 2.72
CA THR A 105 4.31 -12.02 4.05
C THR A 105 3.44 -12.76 5.07
N HIS A 106 4.06 -13.34 6.10
CA HIS A 106 3.36 -14.00 7.20
C HIS A 106 2.25 -13.11 7.80
N LYS A 107 2.50 -11.80 7.94
CA LYS A 107 1.52 -10.83 8.44
C LYS A 107 0.30 -10.70 7.52
N LEU A 108 0.51 -10.62 6.21
CA LEU A 108 -0.56 -10.53 5.22
C LEU A 108 -1.44 -11.79 5.27
N ARG A 109 -0.80 -12.96 5.31
CA ARG A 109 -1.48 -14.26 5.39
C ARG A 109 -2.35 -14.37 6.64
N LEU A 110 -1.83 -13.98 7.80
CA LEU A 110 -2.60 -13.95 9.05
C LEU A 110 -3.81 -13.01 8.97
N ARG A 111 -3.64 -11.81 8.40
CA ARG A 111 -4.76 -10.87 8.21
C ARG A 111 -5.83 -11.48 7.28
N ALA A 112 -5.42 -12.09 6.18
CA ALA A 112 -6.33 -12.75 5.25
C ALA A 112 -7.13 -13.88 5.91
N LEU A 113 -6.47 -14.72 6.72
CA LEU A 113 -7.15 -15.79 7.46
C LEU A 113 -8.11 -15.26 8.53
N TYR A 114 -7.72 -14.21 9.25
CA TYR A 114 -8.60 -13.56 10.23
C TYR A 114 -9.87 -13.02 9.57
N GLU A 115 -9.71 -12.25 8.49
CA GLU A 115 -10.84 -11.69 7.77
C GLU A 115 -11.70 -12.75 7.10
N LEU A 116 -11.10 -13.84 6.60
CA LEU A 116 -11.81 -14.99 6.08
C LEU A 116 -12.71 -15.65 7.15
N GLY A 117 -12.21 -15.76 8.38
CA GLY A 117 -13.02 -16.22 9.51
C GLY A 117 -14.20 -15.31 9.82
N LEU A 118 -14.04 -13.99 9.66
CA LEU A 118 -15.16 -13.04 9.78
C LEU A 118 -16.19 -13.22 8.67
N ASP A 119 -15.75 -13.52 7.45
CA ASP A 119 -16.67 -13.77 6.33
C ASP A 119 -17.51 -15.02 6.56
N PHE A 120 -16.90 -16.13 6.99
CA PHE A 120 -17.62 -17.37 7.30
C PHE A 120 -18.57 -17.22 8.49
N ARG A 121 -18.26 -16.36 9.46
CA ARG A 121 -19.16 -16.09 10.59
C ARG A 121 -20.37 -15.24 10.17
N ALA A 122 -20.23 -14.44 9.12
CA ALA A 122 -21.28 -13.56 8.63
C ALA A 122 -22.22 -14.24 7.62
N ALA A 123 -21.77 -15.31 6.96
CA ALA A 123 -22.54 -16.15 6.05
C ALA A 123 -23.55 -17.04 6.80
#